data_AF-A0A836JZQ1-F1
#
_entry.id   AF-A0A836JZQ1-F1
#
_cell.length_a   1.000
_cell.length_b   1.000
_cell.length_c   1.000
_cell.angle_alpha   90.00
_cell.angle_beta   90.00
_cell.angle_gamma   90.00
#
_symmetry.space_group_name_H-M   'P 1'
#
loop_
_entity.id
_entity.type
_entity.pdbx_description
1 polymer ?
#
loop_
_entity_poly.entity_id
_entity_poly.type
_entity_poly.pdbx_seq_one_letter_code
_entity_poly.pdbx_strand_id
1 'polypeptide(L)'
;MNILGPFPLISSRKYLLVIVSCFTKWPEVILLRNKRANIVVEYFVNQVVCKHGIPYNQKARSLHFKEGQKIWLYNPRSKLDRALKLQSHWEGSYKIVKKLSDVVFCIRKSMLPRENVLYVEGRLVTKKTKENTATLGNIYVRAFMFNENVRIINILKGYLSFCEDYKCVVINARHELILTRARNNNCLVGDPAAESMLESKIIWAITVFVSLVCAIVLIRMAWNYYATHPTLTVIESTHHGIWNYPFPAITVCDINRISYNLTKKFVENLKTPTNVSKEYLIQEMRLMNELLRPGIFGNDIQRNLTRLQDIIDDNHLTIFKVMDLITQNCSTLLTMCKWKGTNDQCDKYFKQSLSLDGLCCSFNYYTFPDTTTFKNVRRAAACGFETGMTIVVNSEPNDYYATIIGAYGVKVMIHYSFDYPDFNAEIQLVRLNNQHFVTINPTEMYSKSEVKDLKISTRKCIFSEEADKVLYANVKERNLTFTSYSYHNCLAECRVSIIRAKCGCIPYYFPQNSTRTCNLKDIQCLKKYESFFDNSWPEMNQKQQNFPKTLDDVNKVPCGCIPDCLLYYYPIESSFGTLDNTVYYNGVSFSKSPG
;
A
#
# COMPACT_ATOMS: atom_id res chain seq x y z
N MET A 1 -58.33 -20.70 -29.02
CA MET A 1 -59.62 -21.36 -29.28
C MET A 1 -59.60 -22.71 -28.58
N ASN A 2 -60.65 -23.08 -27.84
CA ASN A 2 -60.73 -24.33 -27.10
C ASN A 2 -62.13 -24.96 -27.23
N ILE A 3 -62.25 -26.29 -27.12
CA ILE A 3 -63.54 -27.00 -27.18
C ILE A 3 -63.78 -27.69 -25.84
N LEU A 4 -64.91 -27.39 -25.19
CA LEU A 4 -65.32 -27.94 -23.91
C LEU A 4 -66.50 -28.89 -24.08
N GLY A 5 -66.55 -29.95 -23.27
CA GLY A 5 -67.61 -30.97 -23.28
C GLY A 5 -67.07 -32.40 -23.38
N PRO A 6 -67.95 -33.43 -23.42
CA PRO A 6 -69.40 -33.32 -23.60
C PRO A 6 -70.17 -32.91 -22.33
N PHE A 7 -71.12 -31.99 -22.46
CA PHE A 7 -72.05 -31.58 -21.41
C PHE A 7 -73.38 -32.35 -21.47
N PRO A 8 -74.11 -32.51 -20.34
CA PRO A 8 -75.39 -33.22 -20.30
C PRO A 8 -76.45 -32.62 -21.24
N LEU A 9 -77.24 -33.50 -21.86
CA LEU A 9 -78.14 -33.20 -22.98
C LEU A 9 -79.40 -32.45 -22.54
N ILE A 10 -79.56 -31.20 -22.98
CA ILE A 10 -80.84 -30.48 -22.94
C ILE A 10 -81.40 -30.20 -24.36
N SER A 11 -80.55 -30.13 -25.40
CA SER A 11 -81.00 -29.98 -26.79
C SER A 11 -79.89 -30.28 -27.81
N SER A 12 -79.76 -31.54 -28.28
CA SER A 12 -78.92 -32.05 -29.41
C SER A 12 -77.44 -31.58 -29.58
N ARG A 13 -76.94 -30.68 -28.74
CA ARG A 13 -75.64 -30.02 -28.77
C ARG A 13 -74.92 -30.35 -27.47
N LYS A 14 -73.71 -30.89 -27.59
CA LYS A 14 -72.95 -31.45 -26.45
C LYS A 14 -71.64 -30.71 -26.18
N TYR A 15 -71.20 -29.84 -27.09
CA TYR A 15 -69.88 -29.21 -27.02
C TYR A 15 -70.00 -27.69 -27.07
N LEU A 16 -69.10 -26.98 -26.38
CA LEU A 16 -68.94 -25.53 -26.43
C LEU A 16 -67.60 -25.21 -27.10
N LEU A 17 -67.64 -24.41 -28.17
CA LEU A 17 -66.46 -23.82 -28.78
C LEU A 17 -66.24 -22.44 -28.16
N VAL A 18 -65.14 -22.29 -27.41
CA VAL A 18 -64.75 -21.03 -26.77
C VAL A 18 -63.62 -20.40 -27.58
N ILE A 19 -63.84 -19.17 -28.02
CA ILE A 19 -62.89 -18.37 -28.80
C ILE A 19 -62.66 -17.08 -28.04
N VAL A 20 -61.41 -16.74 -27.78
CA VAL A 20 -61.05 -15.49 -27.10
C VAL A 20 -60.21 -14.66 -28.05
N SER A 21 -60.61 -13.41 -28.28
CA SER A 21 -59.81 -12.46 -29.04
C SER A 21 -58.51 -12.16 -28.30
N CYS A 22 -57.36 -12.30 -28.96
CA CYS A 22 -56.07 -12.03 -28.32
C CYS A 22 -55.88 -10.54 -27.99
N PHE A 23 -56.51 -9.65 -28.75
CA PHE A 23 -56.42 -8.20 -28.61
C PHE A 23 -57.44 -7.62 -27.62
N THR A 24 -58.72 -7.98 -27.76
CA THR A 24 -59.79 -7.42 -26.90
C THR A 24 -60.04 -8.26 -25.64
N LYS A 25 -59.45 -9.46 -25.55
CA LYS A 25 -59.72 -10.46 -24.50
C LYS A 25 -61.18 -10.87 -24.38
N TRP A 26 -62.02 -10.50 -25.35
CA TRP A 26 -63.44 -10.82 -25.38
C TRP A 26 -63.67 -12.32 -25.69
N PRO A 27 -64.37 -13.08 -24.83
CA PRO A 27 -64.71 -14.47 -25.10
C PRO A 27 -66.05 -14.59 -25.84
N GLU A 28 -66.06 -15.34 -26.95
CA GLU A 28 -67.27 -15.81 -27.62
C GLU A 28 -67.40 -17.32 -27.44
N VAL A 29 -68.63 -17.78 -27.17
CA VAL A 29 -68.94 -19.17 -26.89
C VAL A 29 -70.04 -19.66 -27.84
N ILE A 30 -69.77 -20.73 -28.59
CA ILE A 30 -70.67 -21.28 -29.61
C ILE A 30 -71.03 -22.73 -29.25
N LEU A 31 -72.32 -23.05 -29.22
CA LEU A 31 -72.82 -24.41 -28.98
C LEU A 31 -72.72 -25.28 -30.25
N LEU A 32 -71.97 -26.39 -30.16
CA LEU A 32 -71.73 -27.34 -31.25
C LEU A 32 -72.45 -28.68 -31.01
N ARG A 33 -72.95 -29.26 -32.12
CA ARG A 33 -73.52 -30.63 -32.15
C ARG A 33 -72.45 -31.71 -32.04
N ASN A 34 -71.29 -31.53 -32.70
CA ASN A 34 -70.18 -32.47 -32.72
C ASN A 34 -68.84 -31.73 -32.83
N LYS A 35 -67.76 -32.32 -32.32
CA LYS A 35 -66.38 -31.82 -32.40
C LYS A 35 -65.66 -32.10 -33.73
N ARG A 36 -66.39 -32.46 -34.80
CA ARG A 36 -65.79 -32.70 -36.13
C ARG A 36 -65.20 -31.39 -36.67
N ALA A 37 -64.00 -31.48 -37.24
CA ALA A 37 -63.22 -30.33 -37.67
C ALA A 37 -63.94 -29.45 -38.70
N ASN A 38 -64.68 -30.05 -39.64
CA ASN A 38 -65.44 -29.31 -40.65
C ASN A 38 -66.49 -28.38 -40.02
N ILE A 39 -67.23 -28.87 -39.03
CA ILE A 39 -68.25 -28.09 -38.31
C ILE A 39 -67.60 -26.95 -37.53
N VAL A 40 -66.48 -27.21 -36.84
CA VAL A 40 -65.76 -26.18 -36.06
C VAL A 40 -65.24 -25.07 -36.98
N VAL A 41 -64.67 -25.43 -38.13
CA VAL A 41 -64.14 -24.46 -39.11
C VAL A 41 -65.26 -23.62 -39.72
N GLU A 42 -66.37 -24.25 -40.10
CA GLU A 42 -67.53 -23.54 -40.67
C GLU A 42 -68.10 -22.51 -39.69
N TYR A 43 -68.32 -22.89 -38.43
CA TYR A 43 -68.80 -21.95 -37.41
C TYR A 43 -67.77 -20.86 -37.09
N PHE A 44 -66.48 -21.17 -37.03
CA PHE A 44 -65.43 -20.16 -36.79
C PHE A 44 -65.38 -19.10 -37.88
N VAL A 45 -65.40 -19.52 -39.15
CA VAL A 45 -65.35 -18.59 -40.29
C VAL A 45 -66.61 -17.73 -40.33
N ASN A 46 -67.78 -18.36 -40.30
CA ASN A 46 -69.04 -17.65 -40.51
C ASN A 46 -69.44 -16.76 -39.32
N GLN A 47 -69.15 -17.17 -38.08
CA GLN A 47 -69.61 -16.42 -36.90
C GLN A 47 -68.56 -15.48 -36.32
N VAL A 48 -67.27 -15.77 -36.48
CA VAL A 48 -66.19 -14.98 -35.86
C VAL A 48 -65.44 -14.16 -36.89
N VAL A 49 -64.96 -14.77 -37.97
CA VAL A 49 -64.17 -14.06 -38.99
C VAL A 49 -65.02 -13.05 -39.76
N CYS A 50 -66.23 -13.44 -40.19
CA CYS A 50 -67.14 -12.52 -40.88
C CYS A 50 -67.65 -11.38 -39.99
N LYS A 51 -67.76 -11.60 -38.67
CA LYS A 51 -68.33 -10.63 -37.74
C LYS A 51 -67.32 -9.60 -37.24
N HIS A 52 -66.10 -10.01 -36.94
CA HIS A 52 -65.07 -9.12 -36.38
C HIS A 52 -64.15 -8.50 -37.45
N GLY A 53 -64.16 -9.02 -38.67
CA GLY A 53 -63.31 -8.55 -39.76
C GLY A 53 -61.81 -8.71 -39.48
N ILE A 54 -60.98 -8.43 -40.49
CA ILE A 54 -59.51 -8.39 -40.34
C ILE A 54 -59.10 -6.92 -40.49
N PRO A 55 -58.41 -6.30 -39.51
CA PRO A 55 -58.01 -4.90 -39.65
C PRO A 55 -57.06 -4.74 -40.86
N TYR A 56 -57.06 -3.60 -41.56
CA TYR A 56 -56.15 -3.27 -42.68
C TYR A 56 -55.10 -2.23 -42.26
N ASN A 57 -53.84 -2.31 -42.73
CA ASN A 57 -52.83 -1.25 -42.48
C ASN A 57 -52.92 -0.24 -43.61
N GLN A 58 -53.20 1.02 -43.31
CA GLN A 58 -53.28 2.07 -44.32
C GLN A 58 -51.89 2.62 -44.74
N LYS A 59 -50.79 2.16 -44.11
CA LYS A 59 -49.41 2.64 -44.36
C LYS A 59 -48.52 1.71 -45.21
N ALA A 60 -49.05 0.64 -45.79
CA ALA A 60 -48.25 -0.28 -46.61
C ALA A 60 -48.11 0.22 -48.06
N ARG A 61 -46.87 0.39 -48.57
CA ARG A 61 -46.61 0.70 -49.99
C ARG A 61 -46.86 -0.54 -50.86
N SER A 62 -47.58 -0.38 -51.97
CA SER A 62 -47.83 -1.45 -52.94
C SER A 62 -46.59 -1.68 -53.84
N LEU A 63 -45.85 -2.78 -53.62
CA LEU A 63 -44.82 -3.22 -54.56
C LEU A 63 -45.46 -4.02 -55.71
N HIS A 64 -45.26 -3.55 -56.96
CA HIS A 64 -45.74 -4.25 -58.16
C HIS A 64 -44.62 -5.10 -58.78
N PHE A 65 -44.73 -6.43 -58.70
CA PHE A 65 -43.82 -7.36 -59.36
C PHE A 65 -44.41 -7.90 -60.67
N LYS A 66 -43.55 -8.12 -61.69
CA LYS A 66 -43.94 -8.68 -62.99
C LYS A 66 -43.47 -10.13 -63.15
N GLU A 67 -44.23 -10.92 -63.91
CA GLU A 67 -43.82 -12.27 -64.29
C GLU A 67 -42.49 -12.23 -65.07
N GLY A 68 -41.60 -13.17 -64.78
CA GLY A 68 -40.24 -13.23 -65.32
C GLY A 68 -39.16 -12.50 -64.52
N GLN A 69 -39.52 -11.65 -63.56
CA GLN A 69 -38.56 -10.87 -62.75
C GLN A 69 -37.80 -11.77 -61.75
N LYS A 70 -36.49 -11.51 -61.58
CA LYS A 70 -35.67 -12.20 -60.58
C LYS A 70 -35.77 -11.52 -59.22
N ILE A 71 -36.00 -12.32 -58.19
CA ILE A 71 -36.14 -11.87 -56.79
C ILE A 71 -35.30 -12.73 -55.83
N TRP A 72 -34.92 -12.15 -54.69
CA TRP A 72 -34.41 -12.86 -53.52
C TRP A 72 -35.53 -13.13 -52.53
N LEU A 73 -35.45 -14.21 -51.75
CA LEU A 73 -36.43 -14.67 -50.77
C LEU A 73 -35.85 -14.54 -49.36
N TYR A 74 -36.46 -13.76 -48.48
CA TYR A 74 -36.07 -13.72 -47.07
C TYR A 74 -36.64 -14.94 -46.32
N ASN A 75 -35.76 -15.78 -45.77
CA ASN A 75 -36.07 -16.97 -44.99
C ASN A 75 -35.53 -16.81 -43.55
N PRO A 76 -36.39 -16.56 -42.55
CA PRO A 76 -35.98 -16.32 -41.17
C PRO A 76 -35.55 -17.59 -40.42
N ARG A 77 -35.57 -18.77 -41.05
CA ARG A 77 -35.09 -20.00 -40.40
C ARG A 77 -33.57 -19.98 -40.30
N SER A 78 -33.07 -20.10 -39.07
CA SER A 78 -31.65 -20.33 -38.80
C SER A 78 -31.22 -21.67 -39.41
N LYS A 79 -30.08 -21.67 -40.09
CA LYS A 79 -29.45 -22.92 -40.56
C LYS A 79 -28.78 -23.58 -39.36
N LEU A 80 -29.00 -24.89 -39.20
CA LEU A 80 -28.25 -25.68 -38.22
C LEU A 80 -26.75 -25.55 -38.53
N ASP A 81 -25.91 -25.40 -37.50
CA ASP A 81 -24.44 -25.32 -37.56
C ASP A 81 -23.76 -24.00 -37.98
N ARG A 82 -24.41 -22.83 -37.86
CA ARG A 82 -23.70 -21.52 -37.92
C ARG A 82 -24.12 -20.56 -36.82
N ALA A 83 -23.18 -19.74 -36.31
CA ALA A 83 -23.50 -18.70 -35.34
C ALA A 83 -24.50 -17.68 -35.92
N LEU A 84 -25.59 -17.40 -35.20
CA LEU A 84 -26.70 -16.53 -35.63
C LEU A 84 -26.25 -15.15 -36.17
N LYS A 85 -25.17 -14.58 -35.61
CA LYS A 85 -24.61 -13.27 -36.00
C LYS A 85 -23.90 -13.26 -37.36
N LEU A 86 -23.63 -14.43 -37.96
CA LEU A 86 -22.92 -14.58 -39.25
C LEU A 86 -23.83 -15.15 -40.35
N GLN A 87 -25.11 -15.41 -40.08
CA GLN A 87 -26.05 -15.96 -41.05
C GLN A 87 -26.75 -14.85 -41.85
N SER A 88 -26.79 -14.98 -43.18
CA SER A 88 -27.70 -14.20 -44.02
C SER A 88 -29.04 -14.92 -44.14
N HIS A 89 -30.11 -14.21 -43.83
CA HIS A 89 -31.49 -14.67 -43.96
C HIS A 89 -32.04 -14.54 -45.40
N TRP A 90 -31.22 -14.12 -46.37
CA TRP A 90 -31.62 -13.98 -47.78
C TRP A 90 -31.20 -15.19 -48.61
N GLU A 91 -32.15 -15.79 -49.33
CA GLU A 91 -31.97 -16.96 -50.19
C GLU A 91 -32.38 -16.65 -51.64
N GLY A 92 -31.56 -16.99 -52.64
CA GLY A 92 -31.86 -16.67 -54.04
C GLY A 92 -30.70 -16.90 -55.00
N SER A 93 -30.86 -16.64 -56.30
CA SER A 93 -32.00 -15.96 -56.95
C SER A 93 -33.15 -16.88 -57.41
N TYR A 94 -34.39 -16.38 -57.31
CA TYR A 94 -35.63 -17.00 -57.78
C TYR A 94 -36.23 -16.17 -58.94
N LYS A 95 -36.98 -16.78 -59.84
CA LYS A 95 -37.72 -16.14 -60.94
C LYS A 95 -39.22 -16.25 -60.70
N ILE A 96 -39.97 -15.16 -60.87
CA ILE A 96 -41.44 -15.17 -60.78
C ILE A 96 -41.98 -15.86 -62.04
N VAL A 97 -42.70 -16.96 -61.85
CA VAL A 97 -43.29 -17.75 -62.95
C VAL A 97 -44.71 -17.29 -63.26
N LYS A 98 -45.50 -17.00 -62.21
CA LYS A 98 -46.90 -16.59 -62.35
C LYS A 98 -47.34 -15.70 -61.19
N LYS A 99 -48.09 -14.63 -61.46
CA LYS A 99 -48.77 -13.80 -60.46
C LYS A 99 -50.19 -14.33 -60.25
N LEU A 100 -50.53 -14.71 -59.03
CA LEU A 100 -51.88 -15.21 -58.68
C LEU A 100 -52.74 -14.14 -58.00
N SER A 101 -52.13 -13.15 -57.35
CA SER A 101 -52.78 -11.91 -56.89
C SER A 101 -51.72 -10.84 -56.57
N ASP A 102 -52.13 -9.64 -56.13
CA ASP A 102 -51.21 -8.54 -55.75
C ASP A 102 -50.24 -8.89 -54.61
N VAL A 103 -50.58 -9.91 -53.82
CA VAL A 103 -49.81 -10.38 -52.67
C VAL A 103 -49.35 -11.84 -52.84
N VAL A 104 -49.52 -12.44 -54.03
CA VAL A 104 -49.24 -13.87 -54.23
C VAL A 104 -48.54 -14.15 -55.55
N PHE A 105 -47.36 -14.77 -55.44
CA PHE A 105 -46.51 -15.11 -56.58
C PHE A 105 -46.04 -16.56 -56.52
N CYS A 106 -46.02 -17.23 -57.67
CA CYS A 106 -45.32 -18.49 -57.88
C CYS A 106 -43.88 -18.21 -58.30
N ILE A 107 -42.91 -18.82 -57.61
CA ILE A 107 -41.49 -18.55 -57.81
C ILE A 107 -40.71 -19.85 -58.05
N ARG A 108 -39.69 -19.80 -58.91
CA ARG A 108 -38.81 -20.93 -59.26
C ARG A 108 -37.35 -20.58 -59.01
N LYS A 109 -36.55 -21.47 -58.40
CA LYS A 109 -35.12 -21.21 -58.14
C LYS A 109 -34.39 -21.16 -59.48
N SER A 110 -33.60 -20.11 -59.72
CA SER A 110 -33.05 -19.81 -61.06
C SER A 110 -31.83 -20.66 -61.43
N MET A 111 -31.33 -21.51 -60.52
CA MET A 111 -30.18 -22.39 -60.73
C MET A 111 -30.63 -23.84 -60.55
N LEU A 112 -31.07 -24.47 -61.64
CA LEU A 112 -31.01 -25.92 -61.91
C LEU A 112 -31.47 -26.12 -63.38
N PRO A 113 -30.53 -26.16 -64.34
CA PRO A 113 -30.77 -26.61 -65.69
C PRO A 113 -30.57 -28.14 -65.72
N ARG A 114 -31.58 -28.88 -66.21
CA ARG A 114 -31.67 -30.35 -66.34
C ARG A 114 -32.32 -31.09 -65.17
N GLU A 115 -33.24 -31.97 -65.56
CA GLU A 115 -33.87 -33.01 -64.76
C GLU A 115 -32.79 -33.78 -63.99
N ASN A 116 -32.87 -33.77 -62.66
CA ASN A 116 -32.21 -34.75 -61.79
C ASN A 116 -32.93 -34.74 -60.43
N VAL A 117 -33.46 -35.90 -60.09
CA VAL A 117 -34.15 -36.23 -58.85
C VAL A 117 -33.16 -36.12 -57.69
N LEU A 118 -33.50 -35.37 -56.64
CA LEU A 118 -32.77 -35.40 -55.38
C LEU A 118 -33.72 -35.72 -54.23
N TYR A 119 -33.63 -36.97 -53.79
CA TYR A 119 -34.35 -37.58 -52.69
C TYR A 119 -33.60 -37.26 -51.37
N VAL A 120 -34.31 -36.79 -50.34
CA VAL A 120 -33.81 -36.79 -48.96
C VAL A 120 -34.90 -37.34 -48.06
N GLU A 121 -34.56 -38.46 -47.41
CA GLU A 121 -35.42 -39.36 -46.65
C GLU A 121 -36.12 -38.73 -45.44
N GLY A 122 -37.37 -39.15 -45.26
CA GLY A 122 -38.13 -39.07 -44.02
C GLY A 122 -39.32 -40.02 -44.02
N ARG A 123 -39.07 -41.32 -44.33
CA ARG A 123 -39.76 -42.54 -43.83
C ARG A 123 -41.22 -42.35 -43.31
N LEU A 124 -42.29 -42.96 -43.86
CA LEU A 124 -42.56 -44.40 -44.04
C LEU A 124 -43.82 -44.69 -44.90
N VAL A 125 -43.68 -45.73 -45.75
CA VAL A 125 -44.57 -46.88 -46.04
C VAL A 125 -45.86 -46.72 -46.87
N THR A 126 -45.90 -47.61 -47.88
CA THR A 126 -46.87 -47.82 -48.94
C THR A 126 -48.12 -48.60 -48.48
N LYS A 127 -49.25 -48.32 -49.15
CA LYS A 127 -50.30 -49.33 -49.39
C LYS A 127 -50.92 -49.10 -50.77
N LYS A 128 -50.82 -50.11 -51.65
CA LYS A 128 -51.49 -50.15 -52.96
C LYS A 128 -52.97 -50.45 -52.78
N THR A 129 -53.84 -49.72 -53.46
CA THR A 129 -55.08 -50.25 -54.04
C THR A 129 -55.41 -49.46 -55.31
N LYS A 130 -55.64 -50.21 -56.40
CA LYS A 130 -56.19 -49.76 -57.68
C LYS A 130 -57.58 -49.14 -57.47
N GLU A 131 -57.92 -48.04 -58.14
CA GLU A 131 -58.73 -48.01 -59.37
C GLU A 131 -59.16 -46.57 -59.73
N ASN A 132 -59.50 -46.40 -61.01
CA ASN A 132 -59.64 -45.15 -61.73
C ASN A 132 -60.79 -44.25 -61.24
N THR A 133 -60.60 -42.94 -61.29
CA THR A 133 -61.45 -41.98 -62.05
C THR A 133 -60.91 -40.57 -61.87
N ALA A 134 -60.62 -39.92 -63.00
CA ALA A 134 -60.23 -38.53 -63.06
C ALA A 134 -61.44 -37.63 -62.80
N THR A 135 -61.33 -36.74 -61.81
CA THR A 135 -62.16 -35.54 -61.70
C THR A 135 -61.26 -34.33 -61.42
N LEU A 136 -61.29 -33.40 -62.38
CA LEU A 136 -60.74 -32.06 -62.28
C LEU A 136 -61.38 -31.35 -61.08
N GLY A 137 -60.58 -30.99 -60.08
CA GLY A 137 -61.02 -30.22 -58.92
C GLY A 137 -59.88 -29.33 -58.44
N ASN A 138 -60.01 -28.03 -58.65
CA ASN A 138 -59.04 -27.03 -58.20
C ASN A 138 -58.88 -27.08 -56.66
N ILE A 139 -57.66 -27.29 -56.17
CA ILE A 139 -57.33 -27.22 -54.74
C ILE A 139 -56.58 -25.91 -54.48
N TYR A 140 -57.16 -25.08 -53.60
CA TYR A 140 -56.43 -24.01 -52.91
C TYR A 140 -56.40 -24.34 -51.42
N VAL A 141 -55.23 -24.67 -50.89
CA VAL A 141 -54.97 -24.70 -49.45
C VAL A 141 -53.79 -23.78 -49.18
N ARG A 142 -53.97 -22.80 -48.29
CA ARG A 142 -52.90 -21.89 -47.90
C ARG A 142 -52.79 -21.72 -46.39
N ALA A 143 -51.52 -21.75 -45.98
CA ALA A 143 -51.03 -21.98 -44.63
C ALA A 143 -51.54 -20.98 -43.59
N PHE A 144 -51.98 -21.52 -42.45
CA PHE A 144 -52.07 -20.80 -41.18
C PHE A 144 -50.92 -21.26 -40.28
N MET A 145 -50.07 -20.33 -39.82
CA MET A 145 -49.21 -20.59 -38.66
C MET A 145 -49.99 -20.21 -37.40
N PHE A 146 -50.36 -21.23 -36.62
CA PHE A 146 -50.69 -21.07 -35.20
C PHE A 146 -49.43 -21.26 -34.38
N ASN A 147 -49.25 -20.40 -33.38
CA ASN A 147 -48.20 -20.52 -32.39
C ASN A 147 -48.33 -21.87 -31.64
N GLU A 148 -47.19 -22.44 -31.34
CA GLU A 148 -46.89 -23.80 -30.86
C GLU A 148 -48.01 -24.53 -30.09
N ASN A 149 -48.55 -25.61 -30.67
CA ASN A 149 -49.14 -26.74 -29.93
C ASN A 149 -49.13 -28.01 -30.80
N VAL A 150 -48.22 -28.94 -30.47
CA VAL A 150 -47.73 -30.04 -31.30
C VAL A 150 -48.73 -31.19 -31.53
N ARG A 151 -49.91 -31.21 -30.87
CA ARG A 151 -50.86 -32.35 -30.95
C ARG A 151 -51.89 -32.32 -32.09
N ILE A 152 -52.06 -31.20 -32.81
CA ILE A 152 -53.06 -31.08 -33.90
C ILE A 152 -52.44 -31.39 -35.29
N ILE A 153 -51.11 -31.36 -35.40
CA ILE A 153 -50.37 -31.53 -36.66
C ILE A 153 -50.49 -32.95 -37.25
N ASN A 154 -50.70 -33.98 -36.42
CA ASN A 154 -50.77 -35.37 -36.88
C ASN A 154 -52.13 -35.77 -37.50
N ILE A 155 -53.21 -35.04 -37.20
CA ILE A 155 -54.55 -35.34 -37.75
C ILE A 155 -54.68 -34.78 -39.18
N LEU A 156 -53.97 -33.69 -39.50
CA LEU A 156 -53.98 -33.05 -40.82
C LEU A 156 -52.93 -33.61 -41.79
N LYS A 157 -51.95 -34.38 -41.31
CA LYS A 157 -50.89 -35.00 -42.13
C LYS A 157 -51.28 -36.34 -42.79
N GLY A 158 -52.36 -37.00 -42.36
CA GLY A 158 -52.74 -38.33 -42.86
C GLY A 158 -53.53 -38.37 -44.17
N TYR A 159 -53.95 -37.22 -44.73
CA TYR A 159 -54.95 -37.18 -45.81
C TYR A 159 -54.49 -36.59 -47.15
N LEU A 160 -53.22 -36.22 -47.31
CA LEU A 160 -52.78 -35.49 -48.51
C LEU A 160 -51.44 -36.02 -49.03
N SER A 161 -51.51 -37.04 -49.87
CA SER A 161 -50.44 -37.46 -50.80
C SER A 161 -50.83 -37.02 -52.21
N PHE A 162 -49.84 -36.57 -53.00
CA PHE A 162 -49.85 -36.13 -54.43
C PHE A 162 -49.97 -34.62 -54.74
N CYS A 163 -48.83 -33.97 -55.03
CA CYS A 163 -48.36 -33.63 -56.39
C CYS A 163 -47.13 -32.67 -56.30
N GLU A 164 -46.10 -32.92 -57.11
CA GLU A 164 -44.73 -32.41 -57.02
C GLU A 164 -44.48 -31.12 -57.86
N ASP A 165 -43.46 -30.34 -57.44
CA ASP A 165 -42.70 -29.31 -58.20
C ASP A 165 -43.00 -27.79 -58.13
N TYR A 166 -43.91 -27.27 -57.30
CA TYR A 166 -44.06 -25.80 -57.14
C TYR A 166 -44.21 -25.32 -55.68
N LYS A 167 -43.40 -24.32 -55.27
CA LYS A 167 -43.61 -23.57 -54.01
C LYS A 167 -44.46 -22.32 -54.27
N CYS A 168 -45.69 -22.32 -53.77
CA CYS A 168 -46.56 -21.13 -53.78
C CYS A 168 -46.27 -20.25 -52.55
N VAL A 169 -45.76 -19.03 -52.73
CA VAL A 169 -45.43 -18.11 -51.61
C VAL A 169 -46.50 -17.01 -51.43
N VAL A 170 -47.02 -16.83 -50.21
CA VAL A 170 -47.90 -15.71 -49.85
C VAL A 170 -47.00 -14.58 -49.38
N ILE A 171 -47.10 -13.40 -49.99
CA ILE A 171 -46.41 -12.18 -49.56
C ILE A 171 -47.48 -11.23 -49.03
N ASN A 172 -47.91 -11.42 -47.78
CA ASN A 172 -48.84 -10.49 -47.16
C ASN A 172 -48.10 -9.19 -46.79
N ALA A 173 -48.62 -8.03 -47.19
CA ALA A 173 -48.01 -6.72 -46.94
C ALA A 173 -48.11 -6.23 -45.47
N ARG A 174 -48.24 -7.15 -44.51
CA ARG A 174 -48.34 -6.87 -43.07
C ARG A 174 -47.45 -7.85 -42.29
N HIS A 175 -46.26 -7.38 -41.93
CA HIS A 175 -45.26 -7.91 -40.97
C HIS A 175 -44.82 -9.39 -41.11
N GLU A 176 -43.50 -9.53 -41.32
CA GLU A 176 -42.64 -10.71 -41.07
C GLU A 176 -42.98 -12.08 -41.67
N LEU A 177 -43.48 -12.15 -42.90
CA LEU A 177 -43.27 -13.35 -43.71
C LEU A 177 -42.83 -12.98 -45.13
N ILE A 178 -41.51 -13.00 -45.30
CA ILE A 178 -40.77 -13.07 -46.56
C ILE A 178 -40.71 -11.73 -47.34
N LEU A 179 -39.69 -10.92 -47.03
CA LEU A 179 -39.26 -9.82 -47.90
C LEU A 179 -38.68 -10.37 -49.20
N THR A 180 -39.01 -9.75 -50.34
CA THR A 180 -38.42 -10.09 -51.64
C THR A 180 -37.76 -8.90 -52.31
N ARG A 181 -36.47 -9.04 -52.66
CA ARG A 181 -35.69 -7.97 -53.34
C ARG A 181 -35.61 -8.26 -54.85
N ALA A 182 -36.18 -7.39 -55.68
CA ALA A 182 -36.09 -7.49 -57.14
C ALA A 182 -34.74 -6.99 -57.68
N ARG A 183 -34.22 -7.62 -58.74
CA ARG A 183 -32.88 -7.32 -59.26
C ARG A 183 -32.82 -6.21 -60.33
N ASN A 184 -33.91 -5.63 -60.85
CA ASN A 184 -33.76 -4.52 -61.82
C ASN A 184 -34.94 -3.56 -61.93
N ASN A 185 -34.54 -2.32 -62.21
CA ASN A 185 -35.24 -1.08 -62.56
C ASN A 185 -35.72 -0.20 -61.39
N ASN A 186 -34.79 0.66 -60.97
CA ASN A 186 -34.94 2.00 -60.41
C ASN A 186 -36.10 2.23 -59.44
N CYS A 187 -35.77 2.29 -58.14
CA CYS A 187 -36.15 3.42 -57.29
C CYS A 187 -35.39 3.38 -55.96
N LEU A 188 -34.56 4.43 -55.80
CA LEU A 188 -34.16 5.12 -54.57
C LEU A 188 -33.32 4.39 -53.49
N VAL A 189 -32.11 4.95 -53.37
CA VAL A 189 -31.20 5.04 -52.21
C VAL A 189 -30.80 3.69 -51.61
N GLY A 190 -29.60 3.25 -52.00
CA GLY A 190 -28.84 2.31 -51.19
C GLY A 190 -28.53 2.98 -49.86
N ASP A 191 -29.29 2.61 -48.83
CA ASP A 191 -28.78 2.72 -47.47
C ASP A 191 -27.68 1.65 -47.32
N PRO A 192 -26.47 2.01 -46.82
CA PRO A 192 -25.30 1.15 -46.81
C PRO A 192 -25.39 0.14 -45.66
N ALA A 193 -26.41 -0.71 -45.63
CA ALA A 193 -26.59 -1.69 -44.54
C ALA A 193 -25.65 -2.91 -44.66
N ALA A 194 -24.95 -3.07 -45.78
CA ALA A 194 -23.98 -4.16 -46.00
C ALA A 194 -22.51 -3.73 -45.84
N GLU A 195 -22.16 -2.48 -46.17
CA GLU A 195 -20.83 -1.90 -45.87
C GLU A 195 -20.69 -1.52 -44.38
N SER A 196 -21.76 -1.01 -43.75
CA SER A 196 -21.78 -0.67 -42.32
C SER A 196 -21.56 -1.85 -41.37
N MET A 197 -21.73 -3.09 -41.83
CA MET A 197 -21.51 -4.29 -41.01
C MET A 197 -20.03 -4.71 -40.93
N LEU A 198 -19.17 -4.29 -41.88
CA LEU A 198 -17.72 -4.49 -41.84
C LEU A 198 -17.02 -3.31 -41.15
N GLU A 199 -17.44 -2.08 -41.46
CA GLU A 199 -16.94 -0.86 -40.81
C GLU A 199 -17.21 -0.89 -39.30
N SER A 200 -18.42 -1.28 -38.88
CA SER A 200 -18.73 -1.44 -37.46
C SER A 200 -17.86 -2.51 -36.78
N LYS A 201 -17.55 -3.63 -37.45
CA LYS A 201 -16.68 -4.68 -36.90
C LYS A 201 -15.23 -4.22 -36.76
N ILE A 202 -14.72 -3.42 -37.70
CA ILE A 202 -13.38 -2.84 -37.64
C ILE A 202 -13.31 -1.81 -36.50
N ILE A 203 -14.32 -0.95 -36.35
CA ILE A 203 -14.42 -0.01 -35.23
C ILE A 203 -14.43 -0.74 -33.89
N TRP A 204 -15.26 -1.78 -33.75
CA TRP A 204 -15.27 -2.61 -32.52
C TRP A 204 -13.93 -3.31 -32.26
N ALA A 205 -13.25 -3.82 -33.30
CA ALA A 205 -11.93 -4.42 -33.16
C ALA A 205 -10.88 -3.39 -32.70
N ILE A 206 -10.91 -2.17 -33.24
CA ILE A 206 -10.05 -1.07 -32.82
C ILE A 206 -10.34 -0.67 -31.37
N THR A 207 -11.61 -0.52 -30.99
CA THR A 207 -11.99 -0.18 -29.61
C THR A 207 -11.52 -1.24 -28.61
N VAL A 208 -11.67 -2.53 -28.94
CA VAL A 208 -11.17 -3.63 -28.10
C VAL A 208 -9.65 -3.61 -28.03
N PHE A 209 -8.96 -3.40 -29.14
CA PHE A 209 -7.50 -3.31 -29.16
C PHE A 209 -6.99 -2.14 -28.32
N VAL A 210 -7.58 -0.95 -28.47
CA VAL A 210 -7.26 0.23 -27.64
C VAL A 210 -7.53 -0.07 -26.16
N SER A 211 -8.65 -0.70 -25.82
CA SER A 211 -8.96 -1.07 -24.44
C SER A 211 -7.94 -2.07 -23.85
N LEU A 212 -7.46 -3.02 -24.66
CA LEU A 212 -6.45 -3.99 -24.27
C LEU A 212 -5.10 -3.31 -24.04
N VAL A 213 -4.70 -2.41 -24.94
CA VAL A 213 -3.47 -1.61 -24.79
C VAL A 213 -3.55 -0.76 -23.53
N CYS A 214 -4.67 -0.07 -23.29
CA CYS A 214 -4.90 0.69 -22.06
C CYS A 214 -4.81 -0.19 -20.81
N ALA A 215 -5.42 -1.38 -20.81
CA ALA A 215 -5.37 -2.31 -19.70
C ALA A 215 -3.92 -2.78 -19.40
N ILE A 216 -3.15 -3.11 -20.45
CA ILE A 216 -1.74 -3.50 -20.30
C ILE A 216 -0.91 -2.34 -19.71
N VAL A 217 -1.15 -1.10 -20.18
CA VAL A 217 -0.47 0.08 -19.64
C VAL A 217 -0.81 0.30 -18.17
N LEU A 218 -2.09 0.19 -17.79
CA LEU A 218 -2.50 0.33 -16.39
C LEU A 218 -1.91 -0.76 -15.50
N ILE A 219 -1.86 -2.02 -15.96
CA ILE A 219 -1.22 -3.12 -15.23
C ILE A 219 0.28 -2.87 -15.07
N ARG A 220 0.96 -2.41 -16.13
CA ARG A 220 2.38 -2.04 -16.08
C ARG A 220 2.64 -0.90 -15.09
N MET A 221 1.79 0.14 -15.08
CA MET A 221 1.89 1.25 -14.15
C MET A 221 1.67 0.80 -12.71
N ALA A 222 0.63 -0.01 -12.44
CA ALA A 222 0.35 -0.55 -11.12
C ALA A 222 1.49 -1.46 -10.61
N TRP A 223 2.03 -2.32 -11.48
CA TRP A 223 3.17 -3.16 -11.14
C TRP A 223 4.42 -2.35 -10.83
N ASN A 224 4.71 -1.33 -11.64
CA ASN A 224 5.86 -0.45 -11.41
C ASN A 224 5.71 0.32 -10.08
N TYR A 225 4.49 0.77 -9.75
CA TYR A 225 4.20 1.41 -8.48
C TYR A 225 4.42 0.45 -7.29
N TYR A 226 3.89 -0.78 -7.37
CA TYR A 226 4.07 -1.80 -6.33
C TYR A 226 5.55 -2.19 -6.16
N ALA A 227 6.27 -2.39 -7.27
CA ALA A 227 7.70 -2.74 -7.24
C ALA A 227 8.58 -1.61 -6.69
N THR A 228 8.17 -0.35 -6.84
CA THR A 228 8.90 0.82 -6.31
C THR A 228 8.57 1.12 -4.86
N HIS A 229 7.39 0.71 -4.36
CA HIS A 229 6.91 0.97 -3.00
C HIS A 229 6.40 -0.32 -2.31
N PRO A 230 7.30 -1.24 -1.92
CA PRO A 230 6.91 -2.54 -1.34
C PRO A 230 6.52 -2.46 0.14
N THR A 231 6.74 -1.32 0.81
CA THR A 231 6.45 -1.14 2.24
C THR A 231 5.44 -0.02 2.45
N LEU A 232 4.56 -0.20 3.44
CA LEU A 232 3.58 0.81 3.86
C LEU A 232 3.72 0.99 5.37
N THR A 233 3.85 2.25 5.81
CA THR A 233 3.84 2.60 7.23
C THR A 233 2.40 2.83 7.69
N VAL A 234 2.01 2.17 8.77
CA VAL A 234 0.68 2.31 9.39
C VAL A 234 0.82 2.43 10.90
N ILE A 235 -0.11 3.15 11.53
CA ILE A 235 -0.21 3.18 12.99
C ILE A 235 -0.97 1.92 13.40
N GLU A 236 -0.29 0.98 14.06
CA GLU A 236 -0.93 -0.24 14.55
C GLU A 236 -1.86 0.06 15.72
N SER A 237 -1.37 0.80 16.72
CA SER A 237 -2.18 1.20 17.86
C SER A 237 -1.64 2.47 18.52
N THR A 238 -2.56 3.31 19.02
CA THR A 238 -2.26 4.45 19.91
C THR A 238 -2.38 4.08 21.39
N HIS A 239 -2.84 2.85 21.68
CA HIS A 239 -3.11 2.33 23.02
C HIS A 239 -2.16 1.17 23.38
N HIS A 240 -0.91 1.27 22.94
CA HIS A 240 0.12 0.32 23.34
C HIS A 240 0.51 0.57 24.81
N GLY A 241 0.46 -0.47 25.64
CA GLY A 241 0.69 -0.35 27.08
C GLY A 241 2.11 0.09 27.41
N ILE A 242 2.28 0.99 28.39
CA ILE A 242 3.60 1.55 28.76
C ILE A 242 4.63 0.48 29.17
N TRP A 243 4.16 -0.64 29.72
CA TRP A 243 4.98 -1.80 30.10
C TRP A 243 5.66 -2.49 28.93
N ASN A 244 5.16 -2.31 27.70
CA ASN A 244 5.77 -2.85 26.49
C ASN A 244 6.92 -1.99 25.94
N TYR A 245 7.10 -0.77 26.45
CA TYR A 245 8.25 0.06 26.10
C TYR A 245 9.40 -0.16 27.09
N PRO A 246 10.67 -0.22 26.62
CA PRO A 246 11.79 -0.08 27.51
C PRO A 246 11.74 1.32 28.16
N PHE A 247 12.00 1.39 29.46
CA PHE A 247 12.19 2.70 30.08
C PHE A 247 13.47 3.31 29.49
N PRO A 248 13.49 4.61 29.12
CA PRO A 248 14.67 5.17 28.45
C PRO A 248 15.91 5.15 29.36
N ALA A 249 17.07 5.26 28.73
CA ALA A 249 18.27 5.63 29.45
C ALA A 249 18.20 7.12 29.85
N ILE A 250 18.58 7.41 31.09
CA ILE A 250 18.68 8.77 31.62
C ILE A 250 20.15 9.02 31.94
N THR A 251 20.78 9.90 31.16
CA THR A 251 22.18 10.29 31.35
C THR A 251 22.24 11.71 31.91
N VAL A 252 22.82 11.85 33.10
CA VAL A 252 22.93 13.11 33.84
C VAL A 252 24.39 13.55 33.81
N CYS A 253 24.61 14.80 33.41
CA CYS A 253 25.92 15.40 33.29
C CYS A 253 25.96 16.77 33.98
N ASP A 254 26.88 16.98 34.93
CA ASP A 254 27.00 18.26 35.64
C ASP A 254 27.52 19.39 34.74
N ILE A 255 26.83 20.51 34.61
CA ILE A 255 27.25 21.58 33.66
C ILE A 255 28.68 22.05 33.96
N ASN A 256 29.10 21.97 35.22
CA ASN A 256 30.50 22.09 35.61
C ASN A 256 31.31 20.87 35.17
N ARG A 257 32.10 21.03 34.10
CA ARG A 257 32.94 19.94 33.58
C ARG A 257 34.18 19.69 34.44
N ILE A 258 34.62 20.73 35.14
CA ILE A 258 35.84 20.72 35.96
C ILE A 258 35.52 21.33 37.31
N SER A 259 35.67 20.56 38.38
CA SER A 259 35.51 21.02 39.76
C SER A 259 36.73 21.80 40.22
N TYR A 260 36.52 22.99 40.79
CA TYR A 260 37.60 23.81 41.34
C TYR A 260 38.26 23.13 42.55
N ASN A 261 37.47 22.58 43.47
CA ASN A 261 37.97 21.95 44.68
C ASN A 261 38.73 20.66 44.38
N LEU A 262 38.23 19.84 43.45
CA LEU A 262 38.95 18.63 43.02
C LEU A 262 40.23 18.99 42.28
N THR A 263 40.20 20.00 41.40
CA THR A 263 41.38 20.49 40.70
C THR A 263 42.44 20.99 41.66
N LYS A 264 42.06 21.74 42.69
CA LYS A 264 42.99 22.22 43.74
C LYS A 264 43.67 21.05 44.45
N LYS A 265 42.90 20.06 44.91
CA LYS A 265 43.43 18.85 45.55
C LYS A 265 44.34 18.03 44.63
N PHE A 266 44.00 17.98 43.34
CA PHE A 266 44.80 17.29 42.33
C PHE A 266 46.16 17.99 42.12
N VAL A 267 46.14 19.31 41.89
CA VAL A 267 47.35 20.12 41.67
C VAL A 267 48.25 20.16 42.90
N GLU A 268 47.69 20.12 44.11
CA GLU A 268 48.46 20.04 45.36
C GLU A 268 49.37 18.80 45.41
N ASN A 269 48.91 17.68 44.85
CA ASN A 269 49.62 16.40 44.81
C ASN A 269 50.50 16.19 43.56
N LEU A 270 50.47 17.12 42.60
CA LEU A 270 51.19 16.99 41.34
C LEU A 270 52.64 17.44 41.46
N LYS A 271 53.57 16.77 40.76
CA LYS A 271 54.96 17.25 40.63
C LYS A 271 55.00 18.36 39.59
N THR A 272 55.29 19.58 40.04
CA THR A 272 55.40 20.75 39.18
C THR A 272 56.85 21.17 38.99
N PRO A 273 57.24 21.68 37.80
CA PRO A 273 58.56 22.28 37.61
C PRO A 273 58.75 23.51 38.51
N THR A 274 59.99 23.80 38.91
CA THR A 274 60.31 24.91 39.83
C THR A 274 59.86 26.29 39.34
N ASN A 275 59.70 26.46 38.02
CA ASN A 275 59.30 27.71 37.39
C ASN A 275 57.77 27.89 37.28
N VAL A 276 56.97 27.01 37.88
CA VAL A 276 55.50 27.03 37.77
C VAL A 276 54.87 27.06 39.17
N SER A 277 54.12 28.12 39.49
CA SER A 277 53.34 28.15 40.73
C SER A 277 52.11 27.24 40.63
N LYS A 278 51.72 26.65 41.77
CA LYS A 278 50.53 25.80 41.84
C LYS A 278 49.25 26.59 41.54
N GLU A 279 49.19 27.84 41.97
CA GLU A 279 48.06 28.74 41.73
C GLU A 279 47.88 29.03 40.24
N TYR A 280 48.99 29.24 39.52
CA TYR A 280 48.96 29.42 38.07
C TYR A 280 48.50 28.12 37.37
N LEU A 281 49.02 26.96 37.81
CA LEU A 281 48.62 25.69 37.23
C LEU A 281 47.13 25.40 37.44
N ILE A 282 46.57 25.75 38.61
CA ILE A 282 45.12 25.67 38.85
C ILE A 282 44.39 26.45 37.75
N GLN A 283 44.76 27.72 37.48
CA GLN A 283 44.17 28.56 36.41
C GLN A 283 44.23 27.92 35.02
N GLU A 284 45.34 27.30 34.68
CA GLU A 284 45.53 26.63 33.39
C GLU A 284 44.70 25.35 33.26
N MET A 285 44.34 24.67 34.35
CA MET A 285 43.51 23.45 34.29
C MET A 285 42.12 23.67 33.68
N ARG A 286 41.61 24.92 33.62
CA ARG A 286 40.38 25.26 32.89
C ARG A 286 40.45 24.90 31.41
N LEU A 287 41.66 24.93 30.83
CA LEU A 287 41.91 24.58 29.44
C LEU A 287 41.64 23.11 29.13
N MET A 288 41.54 22.23 30.14
CA MET A 288 41.13 20.84 29.93
C MET A 288 39.76 20.73 29.25
N ASN A 289 38.90 21.75 29.39
CA ASN A 289 37.59 21.79 28.73
C ASN A 289 37.68 21.86 27.19
N GLU A 290 38.83 22.24 26.63
CA GLU A 290 39.10 22.21 25.18
C GLU A 290 39.13 20.79 24.61
N LEU A 291 39.36 19.77 25.45
CA LEU A 291 39.27 18.36 25.03
C LEU A 291 37.84 17.93 24.74
N LEU A 292 36.85 18.59 25.37
CA LEU A 292 35.44 18.34 25.15
C LEU A 292 34.92 19.15 23.98
N ARG A 293 35.25 20.43 23.94
CA ARG A 293 34.83 21.34 22.87
C ARG A 293 36.00 22.25 22.48
N PRO A 294 36.71 21.91 21.40
CA PRO A 294 37.84 22.69 20.92
C PRO A 294 37.42 24.11 20.52
N GLY A 295 38.24 25.10 20.84
CA GLY A 295 38.08 26.49 20.44
C GLY A 295 37.27 27.39 21.40
N ILE A 296 36.84 26.90 22.56
CA ILE A 296 36.12 27.71 23.57
C ILE A 296 36.93 28.94 24.01
N PHE A 297 38.24 28.80 24.24
CA PHE A 297 39.10 29.85 24.78
C PHE A 297 39.88 30.63 23.70
N GLY A 298 39.58 30.44 22.40
CA GLY A 298 40.20 31.21 21.31
C GLY A 298 41.42 30.56 20.65
N ASN A 299 42.30 31.36 20.03
CA ASN A 299 43.42 30.88 19.20
C ASN A 299 44.81 30.94 19.88
N ASP A 300 44.99 31.79 20.89
CA ASP A 300 46.32 32.08 21.47
C ASP A 300 46.76 31.13 22.60
N ILE A 301 46.03 30.01 22.81
CA ILE A 301 46.25 29.09 23.93
C ILE A 301 47.17 27.91 23.61
N GLN A 302 47.68 27.77 22.39
CA GLN A 302 48.44 26.58 21.98
C GLN A 302 49.68 26.32 22.85
N ARG A 303 50.42 27.37 23.22
CA ARG A 303 51.60 27.24 24.09
C ARG A 303 51.22 26.76 25.49
N ASN A 304 50.11 27.27 26.03
CA ASN A 304 49.56 26.87 27.30
C ASN A 304 49.16 25.39 27.31
N LEU A 305 48.45 24.95 26.25
CA LEU A 305 48.04 23.56 26.07
C LEU A 305 49.23 22.60 26.02
N THR A 306 50.27 22.92 25.25
CA THR A 306 51.48 22.08 25.16
C THR A 306 52.18 21.98 26.51
N ARG A 307 52.38 23.12 27.21
CA ARG A 307 53.01 23.14 28.53
C ARG A 307 52.22 22.34 29.56
N LEU A 308 50.89 22.46 29.56
CA LEU A 308 50.02 21.70 30.45
C LEU A 308 50.11 20.20 30.16
N GLN A 309 50.15 19.82 28.88
CA GLN A 309 50.34 18.43 28.48
C GLN A 309 51.69 17.87 28.94
N ASP A 310 52.77 18.63 28.80
CA ASP A 310 54.11 18.19 29.22
C ASP A 310 54.15 17.89 30.73
N ILE A 311 53.51 18.74 31.55
CA ILE A 311 53.38 18.50 33.00
C ILE A 311 52.59 17.21 33.29
N ILE A 312 51.53 16.94 32.54
CA ILE A 312 50.73 15.70 32.69
C ILE A 312 51.56 14.47 32.28
N ASP A 313 52.27 14.57 31.15
CA ASP A 313 53.12 13.52 30.60
C ASP A 313 54.29 13.17 31.56
N ASP A 314 54.92 14.18 32.17
CA ASP A 314 56.00 14.03 33.17
C ASP A 314 55.56 13.32 34.45
N ASN A 315 54.25 13.41 34.78
CA ASN A 315 53.66 12.71 35.91
C ASN A 315 53.10 11.32 35.54
N HIS A 316 53.29 10.87 34.28
CA HIS A 316 52.79 9.59 33.75
C HIS A 316 51.27 9.42 33.89
N LEU A 317 50.52 10.51 33.78
CA LEU A 317 49.06 10.48 33.88
C LEU A 317 48.42 10.45 32.49
N THR A 318 47.34 9.69 32.35
CA THR A 318 46.53 9.70 31.13
C THR A 318 45.47 10.80 31.22
N ILE A 319 45.05 11.32 30.07
CA ILE A 319 43.98 12.33 29.99
C ILE A 319 42.70 11.83 30.67
N PHE A 320 42.32 10.58 30.43
CA PHE A 320 41.16 9.97 31.08
C PHE A 320 41.30 10.02 32.61
N LYS A 321 42.48 9.67 33.15
CA LYS A 321 42.68 9.67 34.61
C LYS A 321 42.66 11.07 35.20
N VAL A 322 43.20 12.07 34.48
CA VAL A 322 43.13 13.46 34.92
C VAL A 322 41.68 13.93 34.96
N MET A 323 40.91 13.70 33.90
CA MET A 323 39.49 14.06 33.83
C MET A 323 38.67 13.35 34.95
N ASP A 324 38.91 12.07 35.20
CA ASP A 324 38.29 11.30 36.28
C ASP A 324 38.56 11.87 37.69
N LEU A 325 39.73 12.50 37.90
CA LEU A 325 40.10 13.09 39.19
C LEU A 325 39.58 14.52 39.39
N ILE A 326 39.33 15.26 38.32
CA ILE A 326 38.91 16.68 38.38
C ILE A 326 37.42 16.88 38.06
N THR A 327 36.71 15.85 37.61
CA THR A 327 35.26 15.87 37.39
C THR A 327 34.53 15.26 38.59
N GLN A 328 33.34 15.79 38.90
CA GLN A 328 32.52 15.28 40.00
C GLN A 328 32.06 13.84 39.74
N ASN A 329 32.14 12.99 40.77
CA ASN A 329 31.67 11.60 40.67
C ASN A 329 30.14 11.49 40.82
N CYS A 330 29.57 10.36 40.37
CA CYS A 330 28.12 10.15 40.41
C CYS A 330 27.54 10.15 41.83
N SER A 331 28.27 9.62 42.81
CA SER A 331 27.82 9.49 44.19
C SER A 331 27.72 10.84 44.92
N THR A 332 28.53 11.84 44.54
CA THR A 332 28.45 13.20 45.11
C THR A 332 27.51 14.10 44.33
N LEU A 333 27.37 13.88 43.01
CA LEU A 333 26.44 14.62 42.16
C LEU A 333 24.98 14.24 42.46
N LEU A 334 24.69 12.94 42.52
CA LEU A 334 23.34 12.42 42.74
C LEU A 334 23.15 12.07 44.22
N THR A 335 22.44 12.93 44.95
CA THR A 335 22.27 12.81 46.41
C THR A 335 21.13 11.88 46.81
N MET A 336 20.05 11.86 46.02
CA MET A 336 18.89 10.99 46.26
C MET A 336 18.39 10.41 44.95
N CYS A 337 18.08 9.10 44.95
CA CYS A 337 17.52 8.41 43.79
C CYS A 337 16.32 7.56 44.20
N LYS A 338 15.16 7.87 43.62
CA LYS A 338 13.90 7.15 43.83
C LYS A 338 13.50 6.47 42.52
N TRP A 339 13.41 5.15 42.52
CA TRP A 339 12.92 4.39 41.37
C TRP A 339 11.62 3.69 41.75
N LYS A 340 10.53 3.91 41.00
CA LYS A 340 9.21 3.31 41.31
C LYS A 340 8.75 3.55 42.75
N GLY A 341 8.97 4.75 43.26
CA GLY A 341 8.54 5.13 44.60
C GLY A 341 9.50 4.69 45.73
N THR A 342 10.50 3.84 45.46
CA THR A 342 11.46 3.39 46.48
C THR A 342 12.75 4.20 46.42
N ASN A 343 13.11 4.82 47.54
CA ASN A 343 14.38 5.52 47.70
C ASN A 343 15.50 4.50 47.96
N ASP A 344 16.59 4.60 47.21
CA ASP A 344 17.76 3.74 47.33
C ASP A 344 19.03 4.58 47.07
N GLN A 345 20.20 3.98 47.34
CA GLN A 345 21.49 4.57 46.96
C GLN A 345 21.61 4.74 45.44
N CYS A 346 22.03 5.92 45.01
CA CYS A 346 22.16 6.25 43.59
C CYS A 346 23.15 5.33 42.85
N ASP A 347 24.20 4.85 43.50
CA ASP A 347 25.21 3.96 42.91
C ASP A 347 24.65 2.60 42.45
N LYS A 348 23.48 2.19 42.98
CA LYS A 348 22.75 0.99 42.55
C LYS A 348 22.13 1.17 41.16
N TYR A 349 21.80 2.41 40.79
CA TYR A 349 21.02 2.74 39.60
C TYR A 349 21.85 3.46 38.54
N PHE A 350 22.64 4.44 38.94
CA PHE A 350 23.47 5.24 38.04
C PHE A 350 24.90 4.70 38.04
N LYS A 351 25.46 4.53 36.84
CA LYS A 351 26.86 4.18 36.63
C LYS A 351 27.55 5.25 35.81
N GLN A 352 28.85 5.43 36.05
CA GLN A 352 29.66 6.33 35.25
C GLN A 352 29.69 5.83 33.80
N SER A 353 29.43 6.74 32.87
CA SER A 353 29.31 6.48 31.43
C SER A 353 30.03 7.58 30.66
N LEU A 354 30.33 7.29 29.40
CA LEU A 354 30.95 8.21 28.48
C LEU A 354 29.91 8.79 27.52
N SER A 355 29.99 10.10 27.28
CA SER A 355 29.12 10.89 26.41
C SER A 355 29.91 11.99 25.71
N LEU A 356 29.34 12.68 24.72
CA LEU A 356 30.01 13.85 24.12
C LEU A 356 30.36 14.96 25.13
N ASP A 357 29.68 15.04 26.28
CA ASP A 357 30.01 15.99 27.34
C ASP A 357 31.05 15.44 28.35
N GLY A 358 31.65 14.27 28.08
CA GLY A 358 32.66 13.63 28.93
C GLY A 358 32.08 12.58 29.87
N LEU A 359 32.59 12.57 31.10
CA LEU A 359 32.16 11.66 32.16
C LEU A 359 30.79 12.09 32.70
N CYS A 360 29.82 11.18 32.61
CA CYS A 360 28.45 11.40 33.06
C CYS A 360 27.93 10.18 33.83
N CYS A 361 26.69 10.29 34.34
CA CYS A 361 26.05 9.25 35.13
C CYS A 361 24.79 8.76 34.41
N SER A 362 24.76 7.49 34.00
CA SER A 362 23.63 6.92 33.26
C SER A 362 22.87 5.88 34.06
N PHE A 363 21.55 5.98 34.01
CA PHE A 363 20.60 4.95 34.43
C PHE A 363 20.08 4.19 33.21
N ASN A 364 19.95 2.87 33.32
CA ASN A 364 19.36 2.00 32.30
C ASN A 364 20.04 2.07 30.90
N TYR A 365 21.37 2.21 30.89
CA TYR A 365 22.23 2.34 29.70
C TYR A 365 23.12 1.10 29.54
N TYR A 366 23.10 0.46 28.37
CA TYR A 366 23.70 -0.86 28.09
C TYR A 366 24.39 -0.93 26.73
N THR A 367 25.02 0.16 26.30
CA THR A 367 25.59 0.27 24.96
C THR A 367 26.86 -0.58 24.76
N PHE A 368 27.53 -1.05 25.81
CA PHE A 368 28.82 -1.76 25.73
C PHE A 368 28.76 -3.22 26.22
N PRO A 369 29.54 -4.13 25.59
CA PRO A 369 29.39 -5.59 25.72
C PRO A 369 29.71 -6.18 27.11
N ASP A 370 30.23 -5.39 28.05
CA ASP A 370 30.41 -5.81 29.46
C ASP A 370 29.09 -5.88 30.24
N THR A 371 27.97 -5.44 29.65
CA THR A 371 26.67 -5.43 30.30
C THR A 371 25.72 -6.49 29.73
N THR A 372 25.49 -7.51 30.56
CA THR A 372 24.41 -8.50 30.53
C THR A 372 23.21 -8.19 29.61
N THR A 373 22.90 -9.14 28.72
CA THR A 373 21.67 -9.37 27.91
C THR A 373 20.49 -8.40 28.04
N PHE A 374 19.87 -8.07 26.89
CA PHE A 374 18.59 -7.33 26.70
C PHE A 374 17.47 -7.58 27.73
N LYS A 375 17.46 -8.74 28.41
CA LYS A 375 16.51 -9.08 29.48
C LYS A 375 16.55 -8.15 30.70
N ASN A 376 17.63 -7.39 30.89
CA ASN A 376 17.81 -6.55 32.08
C ASN A 376 17.32 -5.10 31.88
N VAL A 377 16.82 -4.74 30.69
CA VAL A 377 16.30 -3.40 30.44
C VAL A 377 15.08 -3.15 31.32
N ARG A 378 15.16 -2.11 32.14
CA ARG A 378 14.09 -1.76 33.09
C ARG A 378 12.89 -1.18 32.34
N ARG A 379 11.71 -1.42 32.88
CA ARG A 379 10.40 -1.00 32.33
C ARG A 379 9.53 -0.39 33.42
N ALA A 380 8.69 0.57 33.06
CA ALA A 380 7.67 1.14 33.93
C ALA A 380 6.37 0.33 33.81
N ALA A 381 5.66 0.10 34.91
CA ALA A 381 4.40 -0.64 34.91
C ALA A 381 3.17 0.25 34.69
N ALA A 382 3.29 1.54 35.02
CA ALA A 382 2.22 2.51 34.93
C ALA A 382 2.77 3.93 34.72
N CYS A 383 1.90 4.87 34.37
CA CYS A 383 2.23 6.28 34.17
C CYS A 383 2.23 7.06 35.50
N GLY A 384 2.97 8.16 35.53
CA GLY A 384 3.08 9.04 36.70
C GLY A 384 4.52 9.21 37.18
N PHE A 385 4.79 10.28 37.93
CA PHE A 385 6.15 10.54 38.41
C PHE A 385 6.60 9.54 39.50
N GLU A 386 5.65 8.97 40.25
CA GLU A 386 5.93 7.96 41.28
C GLU A 386 6.43 6.63 40.71
N THR A 387 6.06 6.28 39.48
CA THR A 387 6.48 5.05 38.81
C THR A 387 7.77 5.24 38.00
N GLY A 388 8.24 6.48 37.87
CA GLY A 388 9.45 6.86 37.16
C GLY A 388 10.70 6.89 38.02
N MET A 389 11.70 7.62 37.52
CA MET A 389 12.95 7.94 38.22
C MET A 389 12.86 9.37 38.76
N THR A 390 13.08 9.57 40.05
CA THR A 390 13.26 10.88 40.67
C THR A 390 14.69 10.98 41.19
N ILE A 391 15.38 12.06 40.84
CA ILE A 391 16.74 12.33 41.28
C ILE A 391 16.83 13.71 41.92
N VAL A 392 17.62 13.83 42.98
CA VAL A 392 18.04 15.12 43.54
C VAL A 392 19.53 15.28 43.27
N VAL A 393 19.88 16.44 42.73
CA VAL A 393 21.21 16.70 42.21
C VAL A 393 21.86 17.84 42.99
N ASN A 394 23.14 17.68 43.29
CA ASN A 394 23.95 18.65 44.01
C ASN A 394 25.05 19.22 43.11
N SER A 395 24.73 20.31 42.42
CA SER A 395 25.70 21.12 41.69
C SER A 395 26.06 22.35 42.54
N GLU A 396 27.19 22.30 43.24
CA GLU A 396 27.66 23.38 44.13
C GLU A 396 28.21 24.56 43.30
N PRO A 397 27.56 25.75 43.29
CA PRO A 397 27.99 26.88 42.44
C PRO A 397 29.42 27.36 42.72
N ASN A 398 29.86 27.28 43.97
CA ASN A 398 31.20 27.71 44.37
C ASN A 398 32.31 26.79 43.85
N ASP A 399 31.95 25.59 43.39
CA ASP A 399 32.89 24.61 42.84
C ASP A 399 33.05 24.74 41.30
N TYR A 400 32.32 25.66 40.68
CA TYR A 400 32.34 25.84 39.22
C TYR A 400 33.66 26.42 38.73
N TYR A 401 34.26 25.75 37.76
CA TYR A 401 35.57 26.18 37.23
C TYR A 401 35.61 26.36 35.72
N ALA A 402 35.13 25.35 34.99
CA ALA A 402 35.00 25.42 33.54
C ALA A 402 33.69 24.76 33.11
N THR A 403 32.89 25.55 32.39
CA THR A 403 31.59 25.13 31.88
C THR A 403 31.57 25.26 30.36
N ILE A 404 30.90 24.33 29.68
CA ILE A 404 30.62 24.46 28.24
C ILE A 404 29.45 25.45 28.00
N ILE A 405 28.50 25.49 28.95
CA ILE A 405 27.29 26.31 28.91
C ILE A 405 27.34 27.26 30.11
N GLY A 406 27.05 28.55 29.90
CA GLY A 406 27.01 29.56 30.98
C GLY A 406 25.78 29.45 31.87
N ALA A 407 25.60 28.31 32.54
CA ALA A 407 24.48 28.03 33.44
C ALA A 407 24.91 27.13 34.60
N TYR A 408 24.14 27.16 35.70
CA TYR A 408 24.32 26.27 36.85
C TYR A 408 23.26 25.17 36.87
N GLY A 409 23.67 23.97 37.24
CA GLY A 409 22.82 22.79 37.35
C GLY A 409 23.32 21.66 36.46
N VAL A 410 22.40 20.85 35.94
CA VAL A 410 22.75 19.66 35.17
C VAL A 410 22.04 19.57 33.83
N LYS A 411 22.70 18.90 32.90
CA LYS A 411 22.12 18.50 31.62
C LYS A 411 21.70 17.04 31.71
N VAL A 412 20.42 16.78 31.43
CA VAL A 412 19.83 15.45 31.41
C VAL A 412 19.55 15.08 29.96
N MET A 413 20.06 13.93 29.51
CA MET A 413 19.84 13.36 28.19
C MET A 413 18.97 12.12 28.32
N ILE A 414 17.90 12.06 27.52
CA ILE A 414 16.95 10.95 27.47
C ILE A 414 17.10 10.29 26.10
N HIS A 415 17.44 9.00 26.10
CA HIS A 415 17.75 8.26 24.88
C HIS A 415 17.40 6.78 25.02
N TYR A 416 17.46 6.04 23.91
CA TYR A 416 17.30 4.59 23.94
C TYR A 416 18.46 3.94 24.72
N SER A 417 18.17 2.87 25.45
CA SER A 417 19.13 2.19 26.34
C SER A 417 20.42 1.72 25.67
N PHE A 418 20.42 1.54 24.35
CA PHE A 418 21.58 1.08 23.58
C PHE A 418 22.21 2.18 22.72
N ASP A 419 21.66 3.41 22.73
CA ASP A 419 22.19 4.53 21.96
C ASP A 419 23.23 5.32 22.75
N TYR A 420 24.39 5.57 22.15
CA TYR A 420 25.42 6.42 22.71
C TYR A 420 24.88 7.84 22.98
N PRO A 421 25.03 8.39 24.21
CA PRO A 421 24.50 9.70 24.57
C PRO A 421 25.28 10.80 23.86
N ASP A 422 24.65 11.39 22.85
CA ASP A 422 25.18 12.49 22.06
C ASP A 422 24.16 13.64 21.97
N PHE A 423 24.44 14.66 21.14
CA PHE A 423 23.57 15.82 20.99
C PHE A 423 22.24 15.52 20.25
N ASN A 424 22.05 14.31 19.72
CA ASN A 424 20.78 13.90 19.10
C ASN A 424 19.78 13.33 20.12
N ALA A 425 20.21 13.08 21.37
CA ALA A 425 19.31 12.71 22.45
C ALA A 425 18.41 13.89 22.86
N GLU A 426 17.28 13.58 23.47
CA GLU A 426 16.39 14.60 24.04
C GLU A 426 17.05 15.22 25.27
N ILE A 427 17.23 16.54 25.27
CA ILE A 427 18.00 17.26 26.29
C ILE A 427 17.08 18.12 27.16
N GLN A 428 17.15 17.91 28.47
CA GLN A 428 16.57 18.79 29.48
C GLN A 428 17.68 19.44 30.32
N LEU A 429 17.70 20.78 30.36
CA LEU A 429 18.54 21.52 31.30
C LEU A 429 17.77 21.73 32.61
N VAL A 430 18.35 21.27 33.72
CA VAL A 430 17.77 21.37 35.07
C VAL A 430 18.55 22.43 35.84
N ARG A 431 17.86 23.49 36.22
CA ARG A 431 18.47 24.62 36.97
C ARG A 431 18.49 24.31 38.46
N LEU A 432 19.39 24.98 39.18
CA LEU A 432 19.42 24.96 40.64
C LEU A 432 18.10 25.48 41.24
N ASN A 433 17.76 24.99 42.43
CA ASN A 433 16.57 25.37 43.21
C ASN A 433 15.23 25.20 42.49
N ASN A 434 15.20 24.41 41.42
CA ASN A 434 13.99 24.11 40.66
C ASN A 434 13.75 22.61 40.62
N GLN A 435 12.49 22.21 40.78
CA GLN A 435 12.04 20.87 40.49
C GLN A 435 11.53 20.83 39.04
N HIS A 436 12.05 19.91 38.25
CA HIS A 436 11.61 19.67 36.87
C HIS A 436 10.84 18.35 36.81
N PHE A 437 9.63 18.39 36.24
CA PHE A 437 8.87 17.21 35.85
C PHE A 437 9.04 17.02 34.35
N VAL A 438 9.73 15.94 33.97
CA VAL A 438 9.96 15.57 32.58
C VAL A 438 9.03 14.41 32.23
N THR A 439 7.98 14.72 31.48
CA THR A 439 7.06 13.73 30.93
C THR A 439 7.66 13.15 29.66
N ILE A 440 7.58 11.83 29.49
CA ILE A 440 8.15 11.12 28.35
C ILE A 440 7.02 10.38 27.65
N ASN A 441 6.87 10.61 26.35
CA ASN A 441 5.80 10.03 25.53
C ASN A 441 6.40 9.04 24.50
N PRO A 442 6.79 7.82 24.91
CA PRO A 442 7.56 6.92 24.05
C PRO A 442 6.78 6.49 22.81
N THR A 443 7.48 6.45 21.67
CA THR A 443 6.97 5.90 20.42
C THR A 443 7.92 4.80 19.93
N GLU A 444 7.34 3.75 19.36
CA GLU A 444 8.06 2.61 18.78
C GLU A 444 7.64 2.49 17.33
N MET A 445 8.63 2.48 16.44
CA MET A 445 8.45 2.18 15.03
C MET A 445 9.17 0.87 14.76
N TYR A 446 8.43 -0.16 14.37
CA TYR A 446 9.00 -1.48 14.10
C TYR A 446 8.55 -1.99 12.74
N SER A 447 9.43 -2.76 12.10
CA SER A 447 9.15 -3.45 10.84
C SER A 447 8.86 -4.92 11.10
N LYS A 448 7.86 -5.48 10.40
CA LYS A 448 7.57 -6.92 10.49
C LYS A 448 8.71 -7.76 9.91
N SER A 449 8.80 -9.01 10.35
CA SER A 449 9.87 -9.94 9.93
C SER A 449 9.92 -10.18 8.42
N GLU A 450 8.80 -10.10 7.71
CA GLU A 450 8.71 -10.28 6.26
C GLU A 450 9.44 -9.16 5.50
N VAL A 451 9.61 -7.99 6.10
CA VAL A 451 10.42 -6.89 5.55
C VAL A 451 11.91 -7.28 5.52
N LYS A 452 12.33 -8.27 6.33
CA LYS A 452 13.70 -8.78 6.35
C LYS A 452 14.10 -9.45 5.03
N ASP A 453 13.14 -10.00 4.29
CA ASP A 453 13.38 -10.67 3.01
C ASP A 453 13.61 -9.69 1.85
N LEU A 454 13.19 -8.43 2.00
CA LEU A 454 13.43 -7.38 1.03
C LEU A 454 14.89 -6.92 1.05
N LYS A 455 15.43 -6.54 -0.12
CA LYS A 455 16.78 -5.98 -0.20
C LYS A 455 16.86 -4.65 0.57
N ILE A 456 17.98 -4.39 1.24
CA ILE A 456 18.21 -3.16 2.02
C ILE A 456 17.97 -1.89 1.17
N SER A 457 18.37 -1.88 -0.10
CA SER A 457 18.13 -0.76 -1.02
C SER A 457 16.64 -0.45 -1.26
N THR A 458 15.77 -1.45 -1.11
CA THR A 458 14.31 -1.30 -1.29
C THR A 458 13.60 -0.94 0.02
N ARG A 459 13.97 -1.57 1.14
CA ARG A 459 13.35 -1.28 2.45
C ARG A 459 13.93 -0.07 3.17
N LYS A 460 15.12 0.41 2.78
CA LYS A 460 15.82 1.60 3.32
C LYS A 460 16.05 1.60 4.85
N CYS A 461 15.93 0.45 5.51
CA CYS A 461 16.24 0.26 6.91
C CYS A 461 17.07 -1.02 7.11
N ILE A 462 17.74 -1.12 8.26
CA ILE A 462 18.53 -2.28 8.66
C ILE A 462 18.12 -2.77 10.05
N PHE A 463 18.06 -4.09 10.23
CA PHE A 463 17.87 -4.71 11.55
C PHE A 463 19.22 -4.82 12.27
N SER A 464 19.23 -4.72 13.60
CA SER A 464 20.50 -4.72 14.33
C SER A 464 21.33 -6.00 14.12
N GLU A 465 20.69 -7.15 14.02
CA GLU A 465 21.37 -8.46 13.89
C GLU A 465 22.03 -8.69 12.53
N GLU A 466 21.56 -7.99 11.49
CA GLU A 466 22.13 -8.08 10.13
C GLU A 466 23.19 -7.01 9.88
N ALA A 467 23.19 -5.92 10.66
CA ALA A 467 24.09 -4.80 10.49
C ALA A 467 25.55 -5.24 10.51
N ASP A 468 25.93 -6.08 11.49
CA ASP A 468 27.28 -6.65 11.60
C ASP A 468 27.73 -7.39 10.34
N LYS A 469 26.82 -8.17 9.73
CA LYS A 469 27.10 -8.97 8.55
C LYS A 469 27.11 -8.17 7.26
N VAL A 470 26.43 -7.03 7.21
CA VAL A 470 26.26 -6.24 5.99
C VAL A 470 27.22 -5.05 5.96
N LEU A 471 27.19 -4.23 7.01
CA LEU A 471 27.94 -2.99 7.07
C LEU A 471 29.41 -3.23 7.44
N TYR A 472 29.69 -4.27 8.22
CA TYR A 472 31.01 -4.50 8.78
C TYR A 472 31.71 -5.75 8.25
N ALA A 473 31.19 -6.41 7.21
CA ALA A 473 31.79 -7.62 6.61
C ALA A 473 33.25 -7.42 6.17
N ASN A 474 33.57 -6.22 5.67
CA ASN A 474 34.89 -5.88 5.13
C ASN A 474 35.74 -5.03 6.08
N VAL A 475 35.24 -4.75 7.28
CA VAL A 475 35.91 -3.88 8.26
C VAL A 475 36.75 -4.77 9.17
N LYS A 476 38.06 -4.80 8.95
CA LYS A 476 39.01 -5.64 9.69
C LYS A 476 39.11 -5.29 11.18
N GLU A 477 38.94 -4.01 11.53
CA GLU A 477 39.01 -3.50 12.91
C GLU A 477 37.96 -2.42 13.12
N ARG A 478 37.13 -2.56 14.16
CA ARG A 478 36.20 -1.50 14.59
C ARG A 478 36.86 -0.64 15.66
N ASN A 479 36.71 0.68 15.53
CA ASN A 479 37.22 1.65 16.51
C ASN A 479 36.42 1.61 17.82
N LEU A 480 35.09 1.44 17.70
CA LEU A 480 34.15 1.28 18.80
C LEU A 480 33.41 -0.04 18.59
N THR A 481 33.06 -0.71 19.68
CA THR A 481 32.24 -1.93 19.64
C THR A 481 30.99 -1.71 20.47
N PHE A 482 29.94 -1.25 19.81
CA PHE A 482 28.62 -1.17 20.40
C PHE A 482 27.94 -2.53 20.43
N THR A 483 27.11 -2.77 21.45
CA THR A 483 26.40 -4.04 21.66
C THR A 483 25.32 -4.29 20.60
N SER A 484 24.68 -3.21 20.15
CA SER A 484 23.62 -3.21 19.16
C SER A 484 23.92 -2.13 18.14
N TYR A 485 23.64 -2.43 16.88
CA TYR A 485 23.59 -1.39 15.87
C TYR A 485 22.42 -0.47 16.19
N SER A 486 22.68 0.82 16.09
CA SER A 486 21.67 1.84 15.93
C SER A 486 22.20 2.92 15.00
N TYR A 487 21.31 3.67 14.38
CA TYR A 487 21.69 4.80 13.55
C TYR A 487 22.57 5.80 14.33
N HIS A 488 22.24 6.08 15.60
CA HIS A 488 23.04 6.94 16.48
C HIS A 488 24.43 6.37 16.76
N ASN A 489 24.51 5.08 17.07
CA ASN A 489 25.78 4.39 17.30
C ASN A 489 26.67 4.40 16.04
N CYS A 490 26.09 4.13 14.87
CA CYS A 490 26.82 4.20 13.60
C CYS A 490 27.38 5.60 13.33
N LEU A 491 26.61 6.65 13.62
CA LEU A 491 27.09 8.02 13.50
C LEU A 491 28.23 8.32 14.48
N ALA A 492 28.14 7.86 15.73
CA ALA A 492 29.23 7.99 16.71
C ALA A 492 30.51 7.28 16.23
N GLU A 493 30.40 6.05 15.71
CA GLU A 493 31.51 5.32 15.07
C GLU A 493 32.10 6.07 13.88
N CYS A 494 31.25 6.69 13.06
CA CYS A 494 31.69 7.46 11.90
C CYS A 494 32.49 8.70 12.33
N ARG A 495 31.99 9.47 13.31
CA ARG A 495 32.69 10.62 13.86
C ARG A 495 34.08 10.23 14.37
N VAL A 496 34.16 9.15 15.15
CA VAL A 496 35.42 8.62 15.64
C VAL A 496 36.37 8.22 14.51
N SER A 497 35.85 7.58 13.46
CA SER A 497 36.65 7.17 12.32
C SER A 497 37.23 8.36 11.54
N ILE A 498 36.45 9.44 11.40
CA ILE A 498 36.91 10.70 10.79
C ILE A 498 38.00 11.35 11.66
N ILE A 499 37.77 11.46 12.97
CA ILE A 499 38.75 12.05 13.90
C ILE A 499 40.06 11.25 13.88
N ARG A 500 39.99 9.92 13.92
CA ARG A 500 41.17 9.04 13.81
C ARG A 500 41.91 9.24 12.49
N ALA A 501 41.19 9.34 11.37
CA ALA A 501 41.80 9.52 10.05
C ALA A 501 42.46 10.90 9.86
N LYS A 502 41.90 11.96 10.46
CA LYS A 502 42.42 13.33 10.31
C LYS A 502 43.46 13.71 11.37
N CYS A 503 43.28 13.27 12.61
CA CYS A 503 44.10 13.67 13.75
C CYS A 503 44.89 12.52 14.40
N GLY A 504 44.69 11.27 13.98
CA GLY A 504 45.48 10.13 14.48
C GLY A 504 45.21 9.75 15.94
N CYS A 505 44.14 10.25 16.54
CA CYS A 505 43.75 9.97 17.92
C CYS A 505 42.23 9.87 18.06
N ILE A 506 41.75 9.36 19.19
CA ILE A 506 40.31 9.34 19.53
C ILE A 506 40.10 10.05 20.88
N PRO A 507 39.13 10.98 20.99
CA PRO A 507 38.84 11.66 22.23
C PRO A 507 38.52 10.70 23.39
N TYR A 508 38.88 11.09 24.62
CA TYR A 508 38.76 10.23 25.81
C TYR A 508 37.31 9.85 26.14
N TYR A 509 36.36 10.65 25.67
CA TYR A 509 34.94 10.45 25.91
C TYR A 509 34.31 9.44 24.94
N PHE A 510 35.10 8.85 24.04
CA PHE A 510 34.71 7.65 23.32
C PHE A 510 35.41 6.42 23.93
N PRO A 511 34.69 5.30 24.13
CA PRO A 511 35.25 4.09 24.73
C PRO A 511 36.16 3.35 23.75
N GLN A 512 37.46 3.29 24.04
CA GLN A 512 38.46 2.72 23.13
C GLN A 512 39.32 1.68 23.85
N ASN A 513 39.70 0.60 23.15
CA ASN A 513 40.51 -0.48 23.72
C ASN A 513 41.97 -0.53 23.22
N SER A 514 42.28 0.07 22.06
CA SER A 514 43.60 -0.16 21.42
C SER A 514 44.20 1.04 20.66
N THR A 515 43.58 2.22 20.74
CA THR A 515 44.01 3.42 20.00
C THR A 515 44.51 4.52 20.93
N ARG A 516 45.36 5.40 20.38
CA ARG A 516 45.86 6.59 21.09
C ARG A 516 44.71 7.52 21.46
N THR A 517 44.59 7.85 22.74
CA THR A 517 43.67 8.89 23.23
C THR A 517 44.16 10.29 22.85
N CYS A 518 43.27 11.15 22.35
CA CYS A 518 43.61 12.54 22.07
C CYS A 518 44.00 13.28 23.34
N ASN A 519 45.04 14.10 23.24
CA ASN A 519 45.59 14.90 24.33
C ASN A 519 45.55 16.40 23.99
N LEU A 520 46.05 17.27 24.88
CA LEU A 520 45.93 18.71 24.70
C LEU A 520 46.71 19.23 23.48
N LYS A 521 47.76 18.50 23.05
CA LYS A 521 48.54 18.84 21.84
C LYS A 521 47.71 18.63 20.56
N ASP A 522 46.71 17.74 20.59
CA ASP A 522 45.86 17.43 19.44
C ASP A 522 44.70 18.43 19.23
N ILE A 523 44.42 19.31 20.20
CA ILE A 523 43.28 20.26 20.15
C ILE A 523 43.31 21.12 18.89
N GLN A 524 44.50 21.55 18.44
CA GLN A 524 44.62 22.34 17.20
C GLN A 524 44.12 21.56 15.98
N CYS A 525 44.38 20.24 15.92
CA CYS A 525 43.87 19.38 14.85
C CYS A 525 42.35 19.19 14.98
N LEU A 526 41.87 18.92 16.19
CA LEU A 526 40.44 18.73 16.46
C LEU A 526 39.64 19.98 16.07
N LYS A 527 40.09 21.16 16.48
CA LYS A 527 39.49 22.45 16.11
C LYS A 527 39.49 22.69 14.59
N LYS A 528 40.59 22.36 13.91
CA LYS A 528 40.72 22.56 12.45
C LYS A 528 39.70 21.73 11.67
N TYR A 529 39.37 20.53 12.15
CA TYR A 529 38.48 19.58 11.47
C TYR A 529 37.13 19.40 12.17
N GLU A 530 36.80 20.23 13.16
CA GLU A 530 35.56 20.19 13.95
C GLU A 530 34.31 20.07 13.06
N SER A 531 34.25 20.89 12.01
CA SER A 531 33.13 20.89 11.04
C SER A 531 32.93 19.57 10.27
N PHE A 532 33.94 18.71 10.20
CA PHE A 532 33.85 17.42 9.52
C PHE A 532 33.17 16.33 10.35
N PHE A 533 33.20 16.43 11.69
CA PHE A 533 32.65 15.41 12.57
C PHE A 533 31.52 15.93 13.49
N ASP A 534 31.42 17.23 13.72
CA ASP A 534 30.31 17.79 14.52
C ASP A 534 29.02 17.94 13.72
N ASN A 535 29.11 18.10 12.40
CA ASN A 535 27.93 18.29 11.57
C ASN A 535 27.26 16.97 11.17
N SER A 536 25.93 16.94 11.29
CA SER A 536 25.05 15.84 10.92
C SER A 536 24.85 15.78 9.40
N TRP A 537 25.70 15.08 8.65
CA TRP A 537 25.53 14.95 7.19
C TRP A 537 25.17 13.52 6.77
N PRO A 538 23.87 13.20 6.68
CA PRO A 538 23.37 12.19 5.74
C PRO A 538 22.96 12.91 4.45
N GLU A 539 23.80 12.82 3.42
CA GLU A 539 23.55 13.25 2.02
C GLU A 539 23.27 14.76 1.81
N MET A 540 24.33 15.56 1.63
CA MET A 540 24.18 16.80 0.84
C MET A 540 25.02 16.72 -0.43
N ASN A 541 24.32 16.46 -1.52
CA ASN A 541 24.73 16.86 -2.86
C ASN A 541 24.75 18.39 -2.94
N GLN A 542 25.77 19.04 -2.38
CA GLN A 542 26.11 20.40 -2.74
C GLN A 542 27.42 20.38 -3.52
N LYS A 543 27.30 20.65 -4.82
CA LYS A 543 28.40 21.15 -5.64
C LYS A 543 28.86 22.48 -5.02
N GLN A 544 29.73 22.44 -4.03
CA GLN A 544 30.49 23.61 -3.59
C GLN A 544 31.97 23.35 -3.85
N GLN A 545 32.44 24.00 -4.91
CA GLN A 545 33.84 24.10 -5.28
C GLN A 545 34.58 24.91 -4.20
N ASN A 546 35.76 24.41 -3.83
CA ASN A 546 36.81 25.00 -2.99
C ASN A 546 36.92 24.47 -1.55
N PHE A 547 37.29 23.18 -1.43
CA PHE A 547 38.09 22.69 -0.31
C PHE A 547 39.36 21.99 -0.85
N PRO A 548 40.51 22.06 -0.14
CA PRO A 548 41.81 21.68 -0.69
C PRO A 548 41.89 20.16 -0.88
N LYS A 549 42.20 19.77 -2.12
CA LYS A 549 42.53 18.41 -2.52
C LYS A 549 43.90 18.04 -1.98
N THR A 550 43.95 17.14 -1.00
CA THR A 550 45.00 16.13 -0.82
C THR A 550 44.59 15.21 0.33
N LEU A 551 43.76 14.21 0.03
CA LEU A 551 43.79 12.87 0.63
C LEU A 551 42.79 11.99 -0.12
N ASP A 552 43.31 11.02 -0.86
CA ASP A 552 42.56 10.03 -1.64
C ASP A 552 41.93 9.02 -0.67
N ASP A 553 40.66 9.05 -0.26
CA ASP A 553 39.44 9.35 -1.00
C ASP A 553 38.36 9.81 0.00
N VAL A 554 38.23 11.13 0.15
CA VAL A 554 37.29 11.83 1.05
C VAL A 554 35.96 12.16 0.32
N ASN A 555 35.81 11.73 -0.94
CA ASN A 555 34.67 12.08 -1.80
C ASN A 555 33.49 11.08 -1.72
N LYS A 556 33.52 10.11 -0.80
CA LYS A 556 32.35 9.31 -0.38
C LYS A 556 31.94 9.67 1.05
N VAL A 557 31.29 10.82 1.20
CA VAL A 557 30.54 11.19 2.43
C VAL A 557 29.09 11.35 1.96
N PRO A 558 28.11 10.68 2.60
CA PRO A 558 27.96 10.53 4.03
C PRO A 558 28.34 9.15 4.56
N CYS A 559 28.57 9.08 5.88
CA CYS A 559 28.63 7.82 6.63
C CYS A 559 27.53 6.88 6.10
N GLY A 560 27.88 5.67 5.66
CA GLY A 560 26.94 4.70 5.09
C GLY A 560 25.96 4.10 6.12
N CYS A 561 25.59 4.88 7.14
CA CYS A 561 24.67 4.53 8.20
C CYS A 561 23.26 4.47 7.65
N ILE A 562 22.60 3.34 7.89
CA ILE A 562 21.24 3.06 7.43
C ILE A 562 20.31 3.17 8.64
N PRO A 563 19.14 3.82 8.55
CA PRO A 563 18.19 3.88 9.65
C PRO A 563 17.77 2.50 10.15
N ASP A 564 17.43 2.42 11.43
CA ASP A 564 16.95 1.18 12.06
C ASP A 564 15.58 0.77 11.54
N CYS A 565 15.37 -0.54 11.35
CA CYS A 565 14.03 -1.09 11.12
C CYS A 565 13.20 -1.18 12.42
N LEU A 566 13.85 -1.05 13.59
CA LEU A 566 13.25 -0.95 14.92
C LEU A 566 13.81 0.30 15.61
N LEU A 567 12.97 1.31 15.81
CA LEU A 567 13.34 2.60 16.37
C LEU A 567 12.48 2.91 17.59
N TYR A 568 13.13 3.29 18.69
CA TYR A 568 12.48 3.87 19.86
C TYR A 568 12.77 5.36 19.93
N TYR A 569 11.72 6.18 20.05
CA TYR A 569 11.83 7.62 20.17
C TYR A 569 11.12 8.08 21.45
N TYR A 570 11.74 9.02 22.18
CA TYR A 570 11.32 9.40 23.55
C TYR A 570 11.08 10.91 23.66
N PRO A 571 10.10 11.48 22.93
CA PRO A 571 9.83 12.90 23.00
C PRO A 571 9.48 13.32 24.43
N ILE A 572 10.01 14.47 24.83
CA ILE A 572 9.91 14.98 26.20
C ILE A 572 9.04 16.24 26.27
N GLU A 573 8.27 16.35 27.34
CA GLU A 573 7.55 17.57 27.74
C GLU A 573 7.99 17.94 29.15
N SER A 574 8.48 19.16 29.35
CA SER A 574 8.96 19.61 30.67
C SER A 574 8.03 20.64 31.28
N SER A 575 7.76 20.47 32.58
CA SER A 575 7.23 21.51 33.46
C SER A 575 8.18 21.71 34.63
N PHE A 576 8.20 22.90 35.23
CA PHE A 576 9.11 23.18 36.35
C PHE A 576 8.42 24.04 37.42
N GLY A 577 8.90 23.93 38.65
CA GLY A 577 8.47 24.70 39.80
C GLY A 577 9.61 24.92 40.78
N THR A 578 9.39 25.74 41.80
CA THR A 578 10.38 25.96 42.86
C THR A 578 10.58 24.68 43.67
N LEU A 579 11.83 24.30 43.90
CA LEU A 579 12.13 23.11 44.71
C LEU A 579 11.78 23.39 46.18
N ASP A 580 10.88 22.59 46.75
CA ASP A 580 10.59 22.63 48.18
C ASP A 580 11.58 21.75 48.95
N ASN A 581 12.51 22.40 49.65
CA ASN A 581 13.53 21.71 50.43
C ASN A 581 12.94 20.86 51.58
N THR A 582 11.72 21.15 52.04
CA THR A 582 11.10 20.43 53.16
C THR A 582 10.63 19.02 52.79
N VAL A 583 10.30 18.80 51.50
CA VAL A 583 9.78 17.53 50.97
C VAL A 583 10.90 16.51 50.71
N TYR A 584 12.12 16.97 50.42
CA TYR A 584 13.21 16.10 49.94
C TYR A 584 14.35 15.89 50.94
N TYR A 585 14.54 16.77 51.93
CA TYR A 585 15.59 16.62 52.95
C TYR A 585 15.16 15.82 54.17
N ASN A 586 13.86 15.61 54.37
CA ASN A 586 13.36 14.84 55.48
C ASN A 586 13.12 13.39 55.04
N GLY A 587 14.03 12.49 55.41
CA GLY A 587 13.85 11.03 55.38
C GLY A 587 12.71 10.52 56.27
N VAL A 588 11.64 11.30 56.40
CA VAL A 588 10.46 10.98 57.18
C VAL A 588 9.52 10.19 56.28
N SER A 589 9.49 8.89 56.56
CA SER A 589 8.43 7.97 56.16
C SER A 589 7.06 8.67 56.15
N PHE A 590 6.39 8.65 55.01
CA PHE A 590 4.95 8.87 54.93
C PHE A 590 4.24 7.75 55.70
N SER A 591 4.15 7.90 57.03
CA SER A 591 3.18 7.17 57.85
C SER A 591 2.86 7.99 59.09
N LYS A 592 1.75 8.74 59.04
CA LYS A 592 0.58 8.52 59.90
C LYS A 592 -0.42 9.67 59.71
N SER A 593 -1.61 9.26 59.29
CA SER A 593 -2.96 9.81 59.41
C SER A 593 -3.17 11.24 59.93
N PRO A 594 -4.08 12.03 59.33
CA PRO A 594 -4.52 13.30 59.88
C PRO A 594 -5.40 13.05 61.12
N GLY A 595 -5.10 13.75 62.21
CA GLY A 595 -5.97 13.93 63.36
C GLY A 595 -6.48 15.36 63.40
#